data_AF-A0A2V7EY05-F1
#
_entry.id   AF-A0A2V7EY05-F1
#
_cell.length_a   1.000
_cell.length_b   1.000
_cell.length_c   1.000
_cell.angle_alpha   90.00
_cell.angle_beta   90.00
_cell.angle_gamma   90.00
#
_symmetry.space_group_name_H-M   'P 1'
#
loop_
_entity.id
_entity.type
_entity.pdbx_description
1 polymer ?
#
loop_
_entity_poly.entity_id
_entity_poly.type
_entity_poly.pdbx_seq_one_letter_code
_entity_poly.pdbx_strand_id
1 'polypeptide(L)'
;GVGTLSPRVAWQQGLVSNLLNPKMVAFFPSLLPQFAGGADGALLTLFVFGLVFCVITLGWLVAYTVVLAKLGVAVGRSNLWRLVEGVTGAVLIGFGLRLALERR
;
A
#
# COMPACT_ATOMS: atom_id res chain seq x y z
N GLY A 1 -13.47 18.58 -10.17
CA GLY A 1 -14.34 18.19 -9.05
C GLY A 1 -14.12 16.73 -8.76
N VAL A 2 -13.63 16.39 -7.56
CA VAL A 2 -13.39 14.99 -7.18
C VAL A 2 -14.75 14.38 -6.91
N GLY A 3 -15.27 13.62 -7.88
CA GLY A 3 -16.53 12.90 -7.74
C GLY A 3 -16.46 12.02 -6.50
N THR A 4 -17.36 12.25 -5.55
CA THR A 4 -17.56 11.37 -4.41
C THR A 4 -18.00 10.01 -4.96
N LEU A 5 -17.05 9.09 -5.11
CA LEU A 5 -17.36 7.70 -5.44
C LEU A 5 -18.34 7.18 -4.39
N SER A 6 -19.35 6.44 -4.83
CA SER A 6 -20.24 5.78 -3.88
C SER A 6 -19.39 4.90 -2.95
N PRO A 7 -19.71 4.80 -1.64
CA PRO A 7 -18.91 4.02 -0.69
C PRO A 7 -18.65 2.59 -1.16
N ARG A 8 -19.62 2.00 -1.87
CA ARG A 8 -19.52 0.68 -2.50
C ARG A 8 -18.46 0.64 -3.59
N VAL A 9 -18.43 1.63 -4.48
CA VAL A 9 -17.44 1.71 -5.56
C VAL A 9 -16.05 1.95 -4.99
N ALA A 10 -15.89 2.85 -4.01
CA ALA A 10 -14.61 3.08 -3.35
C ALA A 10 -14.08 1.81 -2.64
N TRP A 11 -14.96 1.04 -1.99
CA TRP A 11 -14.61 -0.24 -1.38
C TRP A 11 -14.20 -1.29 -2.43
N GLN A 12 -14.98 -1.42 -3.51
CA GLN A 12 -14.64 -2.32 -4.62
C GLN A 12 -13.32 -1.94 -5.29
N GLN A 13 -13.06 -0.65 -5.49
CA GLN A 13 -11.81 -0.17 -6.08
C GLN A 13 -10.61 -0.44 -5.17
N GLY A 14 -10.75 -0.24 -3.86
CA GLY A 14 -9.72 -0.58 -2.88
C GLY A 14 -9.46 -2.08 -2.78
N LEU A 15 -10.51 -2.90 -2.86
CA LEU A 15 -10.44 -4.36 -2.87
C LEU A 15 -9.75 -4.86 -4.15
N VAL A 16 -10.23 -4.44 -5.31
CA VAL A 16 -9.66 -4.78 -6.62
C VAL A 16 -8.22 -4.30 -6.71
N SER A 17 -7.89 -3.07 -6.30
CA SER A 17 -6.50 -2.57 -6.32
C SER A 17 -5.56 -3.34 -5.38
N ASN A 18 -6.06 -3.86 -4.25
CA ASN A 18 -5.25 -4.73 -3.38
C ASN A 18 -5.03 -6.10 -4.02
N LEU A 19 -6.09 -6.71 -4.54
CA LEU A 19 -6.04 -8.04 -5.15
C LEU A 19 -5.27 -8.07 -6.47
N LEU A 20 -5.34 -6.98 -7.26
CA LEU A 20 -4.61 -6.85 -8.52
C LEU A 20 -3.18 -6.39 -8.34
N ASN A 21 -2.71 -6.08 -7.11
CA ASN A 21 -1.31 -5.72 -6.91
C ASN A 21 -0.45 -6.99 -7.02
N PRO A 22 0.22 -7.22 -8.17
CA PRO A 22 0.83 -8.52 -8.46
C PRO A 22 2.00 -8.82 -7.54
N LYS A 23 2.54 -7.80 -6.84
CA LYS A 23 3.60 -7.97 -5.84
C LYS A 23 3.15 -8.83 -4.67
N MET A 24 1.91 -8.69 -4.18
CA MET A 24 1.47 -9.51 -3.03
C MET A 24 1.20 -10.95 -3.44
N VAL A 25 0.55 -11.12 -4.59
CA VAL A 25 0.24 -12.44 -5.17
C VAL A 25 1.51 -13.21 -5.54
N ALA A 26 2.59 -12.53 -5.92
CA ALA A 26 3.89 -13.15 -6.22
C ALA A 26 4.79 -13.35 -4.99
N PHE A 27 4.70 -12.48 -3.97
CA PHE A 27 5.54 -12.54 -2.76
C PHE A 27 5.10 -13.63 -1.78
N PHE A 28 3.80 -13.91 -1.69
CA PHE A 28 3.27 -14.96 -0.83
C PHE A 28 3.77 -16.36 -1.22
N PRO A 29 3.59 -16.85 -2.46
CA PRO A 29 4.06 -18.17 -2.87
C PRO A 29 5.59 -18.32 -2.86
N SER A 30 6.35 -17.23 -2.90
CA SER A 30 7.82 -17.26 -2.89
C SER A 30 8.43 -17.30 -1.48
N LEU A 31 7.70 -16.84 -0.45
CA LEU A 31 8.12 -16.98 0.95
C LEU A 31 7.54 -18.21 1.65
N LEU A 32 6.34 -18.66 1.25
CA LEU A 32 5.59 -19.73 1.92
C LEU A 32 6.24 -21.14 1.92
N PRO A 33 6.87 -21.64 0.84
CA PRO A 33 7.45 -22.99 0.85
C PRO A 33 8.65 -23.11 1.80
N GLN A 34 9.23 -21.98 2.25
CA GLN A 34 10.39 -21.96 3.16
C GLN A 34 10.00 -22.19 4.63
N PHE A 35 8.73 -21.89 4.99
CA PHE A 35 8.20 -22.01 6.35
C PHE A 35 7.16 -23.12 6.51
N ALA A 36 6.68 -23.69 5.39
CA ALA A 36 5.83 -24.87 5.38
C ALA A 36 6.69 -26.13 5.61
N GLY A 37 6.97 -26.42 6.88
CA GLY A 37 7.41 -27.75 7.28
C GLY A 37 6.45 -28.82 6.75
N GLY A 38 6.99 -30.00 6.44
CA GLY A 38 6.39 -31.02 5.57
C GLY A 38 4.91 -31.32 5.80
N ALA A 39 4.16 -31.28 4.69
CA ALA A 39 2.84 -31.87 4.37
C ALA A 39 1.65 -31.67 5.35
N ASP A 40 1.82 -31.76 6.66
CA ASP A 40 0.75 -31.73 7.64
C ASP A 40 0.62 -30.34 8.30
N GLY A 41 -0.48 -29.64 8.01
CA GLY A 41 -0.78 -28.33 8.60
C GLY A 41 -0.26 -27.11 7.83
N ALA A 42 0.46 -27.31 6.72
CA ALA A 42 0.93 -26.23 5.86
C ALA A 42 -0.20 -25.26 5.47
N LEU A 43 -1.34 -25.78 4.99
CA LEU A 43 -2.50 -24.96 4.59
C LEU A 43 -3.03 -24.05 5.71
N LEU A 44 -3.05 -24.55 6.95
CA LEU A 44 -3.55 -23.79 8.10
C LEU A 44 -2.56 -22.68 8.48
N THR A 45 -1.26 -22.96 8.39
CA THR A 45 -0.19 -21.97 8.53
C THR A 45 -0.25 -20.89 7.43
N LEU A 46 -0.45 -21.28 6.16
CA LEU A 46 -0.62 -20.32 5.06
C LEU A 46 -1.85 -19.43 5.29
N PHE A 47 -2.95 -20.02 5.76
CA PHE A 47 -4.20 -19.31 6.03
C PHE A 47 -4.03 -18.29 7.15
N VAL A 48 -3.38 -18.67 8.26
CA VAL A 48 -3.10 -17.75 9.38
C VAL A 48 -2.18 -16.61 8.94
N PHE A 49 -1.11 -16.89 8.19
CA PHE A 49 -0.25 -15.83 7.65
C PHE A 49 -1.01 -14.89 6.72
N GLY A 50 -1.83 -15.43 5.82
CA GLY A 50 -2.71 -14.63 4.96
C GLY A 50 -3.67 -13.75 5.77
N LEU A 51 -4.28 -14.30 6.83
CA LEU A 51 -5.21 -13.57 7.69
C LEU A 51 -4.52 -12.43 8.46
N VAL A 52 -3.37 -12.70 9.09
CA VAL A 52 -2.57 -11.70 9.80
C VAL A 52 -2.17 -10.57 8.86
N PHE A 53 -1.70 -10.93 7.66
CA PHE A 53 -1.31 -9.96 6.66
C PHE A 53 -2.49 -9.09 6.21
N CYS A 54 -3.66 -9.68 5.97
CA CYS A 54 -4.88 -8.95 5.65
C CYS A 54 -5.27 -7.98 6.77
N VAL A 55 -5.21 -8.41 8.04
CA VAL A 55 -5.53 -7.56 9.20
C VAL A 55 -4.57 -6.38 9.31
N ILE A 56 -3.26 -6.62 9.17
CA ILE A 56 -2.24 -5.56 9.21
C ILE A 56 -2.46 -4.58 8.05
N THR A 57 -2.68 -5.09 6.84
CA THR A 57 -2.88 -4.26 5.65
C THR A 57 -4.14 -3.41 5.75
N LEU A 58 -5.26 -4.01 6.19
CA LEU A 58 -6.50 -3.28 6.44
C LEU A 58 -6.33 -2.23 7.53
N GLY A 59 -5.71 -2.59 8.65
CA GLY A 59 -5.41 -1.66 9.74
C GLY A 59 -4.55 -0.48 9.26
N TRP A 60 -3.53 -0.76 8.46
CA TRP A 60 -2.67 0.25 7.86
C TRP A 60 -3.43 1.18 6.89
N LEU A 61 -4.25 0.63 6.00
CA LEU A 61 -5.06 1.41 5.05
C LEU A 61 -6.08 2.30 5.77
N VAL A 62 -6.74 1.76 6.80
CA VAL A 62 -7.68 2.53 7.64
C VAL A 62 -6.92 3.64 8.38
N ALA A 63 -5.78 3.33 9.00
CA ALA A 63 -4.96 4.34 9.66
C ALA A 63 -4.52 5.44 8.68
N TYR A 64 -4.04 5.06 7.48
CA TYR A 64 -3.61 5.99 6.44
C TYR A 64 -4.76 6.92 6.02
N THR A 65 -5.93 6.35 5.71
CA THR A 65 -7.10 7.13 5.30
C THR A 65 -7.60 8.06 6.42
N VAL A 66 -7.58 7.62 7.68
CA VAL A 66 -7.94 8.46 8.84
C VAL A 66 -6.95 9.61 9.01
N VAL A 67 -5.64 9.34 8.91
CA VAL A 67 -4.59 10.37 9.00
C VAL A 67 -4.73 11.38 7.86
N LEU A 68 -4.90 10.91 6.62
CA LEU A 68 -5.10 11.80 5.46
C LEU A 68 -6.39 12.62 5.57
N ALA A 69 -7.48 12.03 6.07
CA ALA A 69 -8.72 12.75 6.28
C ALA A 69 -8.53 13.88 7.31
N LYS A 70 -7.87 13.58 8.44
CA LYS A 70 -7.56 14.58 9.47
C LYS A 70 -6.66 15.70 8.94
N LEU A 71 -5.58 15.35 8.24
CA LEU A 71 -4.67 16.34 7.65
C LEU A 71 -5.34 17.16 6.54
N GLY A 72 -6.18 16.53 5.71
CA GLY A 72 -6.92 17.21 4.65
C GLY A 72 -7.97 18.19 5.17
N VAL A 73 -8.55 17.94 6.35
CA VAL A 73 -9.42 18.89 7.06
C VAL A 73 -8.60 20.01 7.70
N ALA A 74 -7.47 19.70 8.33
CA ALA A 74 -6.65 20.67 9.06
C ALA A 74 -5.88 21.64 8.14
N VAL A 75 -5.33 21.16 7.02
CA VAL A 75 -4.45 21.91 6.11
C VAL A 75 -5.17 22.35 4.83
N GLY A 76 -6.35 21.77 4.57
CA GLY A 76 -7.10 21.91 3.32
C GLY A 76 -6.56 20.96 2.25
N ARG A 77 -7.48 20.21 1.60
CA ARG A 77 -7.14 19.18 0.59
C ARG A 77 -6.19 19.70 -0.51
N SER A 78 -6.36 20.93 -0.98
CA SER A 78 -5.52 21.51 -2.04
C SER A 78 -4.05 21.67 -1.61
N ASN A 79 -3.81 22.11 -0.38
CA ASN A 79 -2.45 22.29 0.15
C ASN A 79 -1.77 20.94 0.44
N LEU A 80 -2.52 19.93 0.89
CA LEU A 80 -1.99 18.59 1.11
C LEU A 80 -1.48 17.96 -0.19
N TRP A 81 -2.25 18.04 -1.28
CA TRP A 81 -1.82 17.53 -2.59
C TRP A 81 -0.59 18.28 -3.10
N ARG A 82 -0.54 19.61 -2.95
CA ARG A 82 0.61 20.42 -3.35
C ARG A 82 1.88 20.07 -2.56
N LEU A 83 1.74 19.74 -1.27
CA LEU A 83 2.84 19.27 -0.43
C LEU A 83 3.35 17.90 -0.91
N VAL A 84 2.43 16.96 -1.17
CA VAL A 84 2.78 15.62 -1.67
C VAL A 84 3.50 15.69 -3.02
N GLU A 85 3.00 16.50 -3.94
CA GLU A 85 3.63 16.73 -5.25
C GLU A 85 5.03 17.35 -5.08
N GLY A 86 5.16 18.37 -4.22
CA GLY A 86 6.44 19.02 -3.96
C GLY A 86 7.48 18.09 -3.35
N VAL A 87 7.10 17.29 -2.34
CA VAL A 87 7.99 16.32 -1.69
C VAL A 87 8.39 15.21 -2.68
N THR A 88 7.42 14.68 -3.43
CA THR A 88 7.69 13.61 -4.42
C THR A 88 8.64 14.12 -5.50
N GLY A 89 8.42 15.33 -6.01
CA GLY A 89 9.30 15.98 -6.98
C GLY A 89 10.71 16.18 -6.43
N ALA A 90 10.84 16.68 -5.20
CA ALA A 90 12.13 16.87 -4.54
C ALA A 90 12.89 15.54 -4.36
N VAL A 91 12.21 14.48 -3.94
CA VAL A 91 12.80 13.14 -3.78
C VAL A 91 13.25 12.58 -5.12
N LEU A 92 12.45 12.72 -6.17
CA LEU A 92 12.82 12.25 -7.53
C LEU A 92 14.00 13.03 -8.10
N ILE A 93 14.05 14.35 -7.91
CA ILE A 93 15.20 15.17 -8.29
C ILE A 93 16.44 14.74 -7.51
N GLY A 94 16.31 14.53 -6.19
CA GLY A 94 17.39 14.03 -5.34
C GLY A 94 17.91 12.66 -5.77
N PHE A 95 17.02 11.72 -6.10
CA PHE A 95 17.41 10.42 -6.65
C PHE A 95 18.05 10.53 -8.03
N GLY A 96 17.53 11.39 -8.91
CA GLY A 96 18.12 11.64 -10.23
C GLY A 96 19.51 12.23 -10.15
N LEU A 97 19.72 13.20 -9.25
CA LEU A 97 21.04 13.76 -8.93
C LEU A 97 21.97 12.71 -8.37
N ARG A 98 21.52 11.92 -7.38
CA ARG A 98 22.31 10.81 -6.83
C ARG A 98 22.72 9.83 -7.93
N LEU A 99 21.79 9.42 -8.78
CA LEU A 99 22.07 8.49 -9.88
C LEU A 99 23.04 9.07 -10.91
N ALA A 100 22.95 10.37 -11.21
CA ALA A 100 23.87 11.06 -12.11
C ALA A 100 25.29 11.18 -11.52
N LEU A 101 25.39 11.33 -10.20
CA LEU A 101 26.66 11.35 -9.46
C LEU A 101 27.25 9.95 -9.28
N GLU A 102 26.41 8.92 -9.12
CA GLU A 102 26.79 7.51 -8.94
C GLU A 102 27.09 6.82 -10.28
N ARG A 103 26.66 7.39 -11.41
CA ARG A 103 27.07 7.00 -12.78
C ARG A 103 28.32 7.74 -13.30
N ARG A 104 29.11 8.37 -12.43
CA ARG A 104 30.48 8.84 -12.73
C ARG A 104 31.49 7.95 -12.03
#